data_AF-A0A2A2IG15-F1
#
_entry.id   AF-A0A2A2IG15-F1
#
_cell.length_a   1.000
_cell.length_b   1.000
_cell.length_c   1.000
_cell.angle_alpha   90.00
_cell.angle_beta   90.00
_cell.angle_gamma   90.00
#
_symmetry.space_group_name_H-M   'P 1'
#
loop_
_entity.id
_entity.type
_entity.pdbx_description
1 polymer ?
#
loop_
_entity_poly.entity_id
_entity_poly.type
_entity_poly.pdbx_seq_one_letter_code
_entity_poly.pdbx_strand_id
1 'polypeptide(L)'
;MRQFGSQFHGSDSIQTSVANEEIIPNKVNIYKFSVSNSTDCTVSINGSNPIFLKGGMGFSTEQNDAMISSFKFLEDGIEYFWVGGS
;
A
#
# COMPACT_ATOMS: atom_id res chain seq x y z
N MET A 1 11.68 3.26 -3.39
CA MET A 1 11.29 1.84 -3.17
C MET A 1 12.54 0.99 -3.23
N ARG A 2 12.68 0.06 -2.29
CA ARG A 2 13.86 -0.81 -2.18
C ARG A 2 13.43 -2.23 -1.85
N GLN A 3 14.07 -3.21 -2.47
CA GLN A 3 13.91 -4.62 -2.10
C GLN A 3 14.78 -4.91 -0.87
N PHE A 4 14.19 -5.43 0.20
CA PHE A 4 14.86 -5.77 1.45
C PHE A 4 15.04 -7.29 1.54
N GLY A 5 16.19 -7.82 1.09
CA GLY A 5 16.36 -9.26 0.95
C GLY A 5 15.49 -9.87 -0.17
N SER A 6 15.53 -11.18 -0.37
CA SER A 6 14.93 -11.81 -1.56
C SER A 6 13.39 -11.78 -1.62
N GLN A 7 12.70 -11.43 -0.52
CA GLN A 7 11.24 -11.61 -0.39
C GLN A 7 10.49 -10.42 0.22
N PHE A 8 11.13 -9.28 0.50
CA PHE A 8 10.43 -8.11 1.04
C PHE A 8 10.54 -6.90 0.10
N HIS A 9 9.42 -6.21 -0.04
CA HIS A 9 9.24 -4.99 -0.81
C HIS A 9 8.71 -3.89 0.10
N GLY A 10 9.03 -2.64 -0.18
CA GLY A 10 8.45 -1.54 0.57
C GLY A 10 9.08 -0.20 0.29
N SER A 11 8.59 0.81 0.99
CA SER A 11 9.12 2.15 0.98
C SER A 11 10.48 2.19 1.67
N ASP A 12 11.43 2.93 1.10
CA ASP A 12 12.76 3.23 1.64
C ASP A 12 12.81 4.53 2.45
N SER A 13 11.78 5.36 2.31
CA SER A 13 11.50 6.56 3.08
C SER A 13 9.99 6.78 3.13
N ILE A 14 9.53 7.79 3.87
CA ILE A 14 8.15 8.31 3.67
C ILE A 14 8.03 8.76 2.21
N GLN A 15 6.91 8.41 1.59
CA GLN A 15 6.56 8.77 0.22
C GLN A 15 5.31 9.65 0.24
N THR A 16 5.06 10.35 -0.87
CA THR A 16 3.87 11.17 -1.07
C THR A 16 3.07 10.59 -2.24
N SER A 17 1.75 10.42 -2.07
CA SER A 17 0.91 9.85 -3.11
C SER A 17 0.73 10.82 -4.29
N VAL A 18 0.64 10.24 -5.48
CA VAL A 18 -0.03 10.85 -6.63
C VAL A 18 -1.34 10.08 -6.83
N ALA A 19 -2.43 10.81 -7.08
CA ALA A 19 -3.76 10.27 -7.17
C ALA A 19 -3.84 9.17 -8.24
N ASN A 20 -4.37 8.01 -7.84
CA ASN A 20 -4.54 6.80 -8.65
C ASN A 20 -3.22 6.15 -9.11
N GLU A 21 -2.06 6.61 -8.63
CA GLU A 21 -0.78 5.94 -8.88
C GLU A 21 -0.70 4.64 -8.09
N GLU A 22 -0.18 3.60 -8.75
CA GLU A 22 0.04 2.30 -8.17
C GLU A 22 1.29 2.31 -7.29
N ILE A 23 1.17 1.89 -6.03
CA ILE A 23 2.32 1.81 -5.12
C ILE A 23 2.95 0.41 -5.11
N ILE A 24 2.22 -0.62 -5.54
CA ILE A 24 2.71 -1.99 -5.65
C ILE A 24 3.39 -2.20 -7.00
N PRO A 25 4.64 -2.70 -7.04
CA PRO A 25 5.32 -2.94 -8.31
C PRO A 25 4.57 -3.95 -9.18
N ASN A 26 4.58 -3.73 -10.49
CA ASN A 26 3.95 -4.63 -11.44
C ASN A 26 4.52 -6.05 -11.31
N LYS A 27 3.64 -7.06 -11.41
CA LYS A 27 3.95 -8.50 -11.30
C LYS A 27 4.48 -8.96 -9.93
N VAL A 28 4.19 -8.21 -8.87
CA VAL A 28 4.45 -8.63 -7.49
C VAL A 28 3.12 -8.95 -6.81
N ASN A 29 3.04 -10.12 -6.19
CA ASN A 29 1.95 -10.47 -5.30
C ASN A 29 2.47 -10.44 -3.86
N ILE A 30 1.85 -9.62 -3.02
CA ILE A 30 2.22 -9.44 -1.63
C ILE A 30 1.26 -10.27 -0.76
N TYR A 31 1.80 -11.23 -0.01
CA TYR A 31 1.04 -12.11 0.90
C TYR A 31 0.81 -11.47 2.27
N LYS A 32 1.75 -10.62 2.72
CA LYS A 32 1.62 -9.84 3.95
C LYS A 32 1.92 -8.40 3.62
N PHE A 33 0.90 -7.55 3.66
CA PHE A 33 1.00 -6.14 3.30
C PHE A 33 0.68 -5.29 4.52
N SER A 34 1.38 -4.17 4.66
CA SER A 34 1.05 -3.15 5.65
C SER A 34 1.37 -1.78 5.07
N VAL A 35 0.45 -0.84 5.20
CA VAL A 35 0.59 0.55 4.79
C VAL A 35 0.13 1.47 5.91
N SER A 36 0.83 2.58 6.07
CA SER A 36 0.44 3.67 6.95
C SER A 36 0.13 4.91 6.12
N ASN A 37 -0.86 5.69 6.54
CA ASN A 37 -1.27 6.96 5.94
C ASN A 37 -1.30 8.04 7.05
N SER A 38 -0.81 9.25 6.77
CA SER A 38 -0.78 10.33 7.76
C SER A 38 -2.12 11.05 7.94
N THR A 39 -2.90 11.18 6.86
CA THR A 39 -4.20 11.88 6.83
C THR A 39 -5.32 10.97 6.32
N ASP A 40 -6.56 11.40 6.54
CA ASP A 40 -7.74 10.74 6.00
C ASP A 40 -7.65 10.64 4.47
N CYS A 41 -7.97 9.49 3.90
CA CYS A 41 -7.91 9.23 2.46
C CYS A 41 -8.86 8.12 2.02
N THR A 42 -8.98 7.92 0.72
CA THR A 42 -9.60 6.74 0.11
C THR A 42 -8.59 5.95 -0.70
N VAL A 43 -8.75 4.62 -0.66
CA VAL A 43 -7.87 3.69 -1.36
C VAL A 43 -8.66 2.71 -2.22
N SER A 44 -8.05 2.25 -3.31
CA SER A 44 -8.53 1.10 -4.09
C SER A 44 -7.53 -0.04 -3.97
N ILE A 45 -8.01 -1.21 -3.58
CA ILE A 45 -7.21 -2.41 -3.33
C ILE A 45 -7.64 -3.46 -4.34
N ASN A 46 -6.71 -3.96 -5.16
CA ASN A 46 -6.99 -4.97 -6.19
C ASN A 46 -8.14 -4.58 -7.15
N GLY A 47 -8.34 -3.29 -7.40
CA GLY A 47 -9.44 -2.78 -8.25
C GLY A 47 -10.82 -2.83 -7.59
N SER A 48 -10.90 -3.00 -6.26
CA SER A 48 -12.15 -2.93 -5.51
C SER A 48 -12.76 -1.53 -5.52
N ASN A 49 -14.01 -1.44 -5.04
CA ASN A 49 -14.61 -0.17 -4.67
C ASN A 49 -13.72 0.59 -3.67
N PRO A 50 -13.75 1.93 -3.69
CA PRO A 50 -13.01 2.77 -2.75
C PRO A 50 -13.31 2.42 -1.29
N ILE A 51 -12.27 2.39 -0.47
CA ILE A 51 -12.34 2.17 0.99
C ILE A 51 -11.79 3.42 1.67
N PHE A 52 -12.54 3.95 2.63
CA PHE A 52 -12.08 5.06 3.47
C PHE A 52 -11.09 4.55 4.52
N LEU A 53 -9.94 5.21 4.63
CA LEU A 53 -8.94 5.00 5.67
C LEU A 53 -8.76 6.28 6.48
N LYS A 54 -8.94 6.17 7.79
CA LYS A 54 -8.68 7.27 8.71
C LYS A 54 -7.17 7.52 8.85
N GLY A 55 -6.78 8.79 8.95
CA GLY A 55 -5.40 9.21 9.18
C GLY A 55 -4.80 8.54 10.41
N GLY A 56 -3.58 8.02 10.25
CA GLY A 56 -2.83 7.30 11.28
C GLY A 56 -3.28 5.87 11.54
N MET A 57 -4.36 5.39 10.91
CA MET A 57 -4.86 4.02 11.12
C MET A 57 -4.12 2.99 10.28
N GLY A 58 -3.78 3.34 9.03
CA GLY A 58 -3.18 2.41 8.08
C GLY A 58 -4.11 1.26 7.69
N PHE A 59 -3.54 0.25 7.05
CA PHE A 59 -4.18 -0.99 6.67
C PHE A 59 -3.13 -2.11 6.65
N SER A 60 -3.50 -3.32 7.09
CA SER A 60 -2.63 -4.48 7.04
C SER A 60 -3.41 -5.75 6.70
N THR A 61 -2.74 -6.69 6.04
CA THR A 61 -3.25 -8.02 5.77
C THR A 61 -2.50 -9.09 6.58
N GLU A 62 -3.21 -10.16 6.90
CA GLU A 62 -2.65 -11.38 7.46
C GLU A 62 -2.36 -12.43 6.37
N GLN A 63 -1.66 -13.51 6.72
CA GLN A 63 -1.22 -14.53 5.76
C GLN A 63 -2.36 -15.25 5.02
N ASN A 64 -3.53 -15.32 5.64
CA ASN A 64 -4.73 -15.98 5.13
C ASN A 64 -5.67 -15.03 4.38
N ASP A 65 -5.36 -13.73 4.33
CA ASP A 65 -6.13 -12.76 3.57
C ASP A 65 -5.81 -12.85 2.07
N ALA A 66 -6.60 -12.14 1.26
CA ALA A 66 -6.34 -12.03 -0.16
C ALA A 66 -4.98 -11.37 -0.42
N MET A 67 -4.24 -11.90 -1.40
CA MET A 67 -2.98 -11.30 -1.84
C MET A 67 -3.23 -9.89 -2.38
N ILE A 68 -2.30 -8.97 -2.08
CA ILE A 68 -2.33 -7.61 -2.61
C ILE A 68 -1.46 -7.56 -3.85
N SER A 69 -2.07 -7.24 -4.99
CA SER A 69 -1.40 -7.02 -6.28
C SER A 69 -1.58 -5.60 -6.81
N SER A 70 -2.48 -4.82 -6.20
CA SER A 70 -2.70 -3.40 -6.49
C SER A 70 -3.15 -2.67 -5.24
N PHE A 71 -2.55 -1.52 -4.98
CA PHE A 71 -2.92 -0.58 -3.93
C PHE A 71 -2.71 0.85 -4.42
N LYS A 72 -3.77 1.66 -4.38
CA LYS A 72 -3.75 3.05 -4.86
C LYS A 72 -4.38 3.96 -3.84
N PHE A 73 -3.76 5.11 -3.59
CA PHE A 73 -4.43 6.26 -2.99
C PHE A 73 -5.23 6.98 -4.07
N LEU A 74 -6.47 7.36 -3.78
CA LEU A 74 -7.31 8.07 -4.74
C LEU A 74 -7.07 9.59 -4.72
N GLU A 75 -6.48 10.09 -3.64
CA GLU A 75 -6.06 11.48 -3.46
C GLU A 75 -4.55 11.67 -3.64
N ASP A 76 -4.17 12.89 -4.03
CA ASP A 76 -2.78 13.37 -4.04
C ASP A 76 -2.33 13.79 -2.64
N GLY A 77 -1.02 13.78 -2.41
CA GLY A 77 -0.42 14.44 -1.26
C GLY A 77 -0.51 13.67 0.06
N ILE A 78 -0.98 12.43 0.04
CA ILE A 78 -1.02 11.58 1.24
C ILE A 78 0.40 11.12 1.54
N GLU A 79 0.91 11.42 2.74
CA GLU A 79 2.18 10.85 3.18
C GLU A 79 1.96 9.42 3.67
N TYR A 80 2.75 8.50 3.13
CA TYR A 80 2.62 7.08 3.41
C TYR A 80 3.96 6.37 3.43
N PHE A 81 3.97 5.18 4.03
CA PHE A 81 4.99 4.17 3.79
C PHE A 81 4.32 2.80 3.85
N TRP A 82 4.90 1.82 3.17
CA TRP A 82 4.40 0.46 3.19
C TRP A 82 5.51 -0.57 3.21
N VAL A 83 5.15 -1.78 3.64
CA VAL A 83 6.00 -2.96 3.59
C VAL A 83 5.17 -4.17 3.17
N GLY A 84 5.79 -5.05 2.41
CA GLY A 84 5.17 -6.23 1.84
C GLY A 84 6.13 -7.42 1.83
N GLY A 85 5.63 -8.61 2.16
CA GLY A 85 6.32 -9.88 1.93
C GLY A 85 5.70 -10.65 0.75
N SER A 86 6.54 -11.12 -0.17
CA SER A 86 6.17 -11.95 -1.35
C SER A 86 6.59 -13.41 -1.18
#